data_AF-F4QNI1-F1
#
_entry.id   AF-F4QNI1-F1
#
_cell.length_a   1.000
_cell.length_b   1.000
_cell.length_c   1.000
_cell.angle_alpha   90.00
_cell.angle_beta   90.00
_cell.angle_gamma   90.00
#
_symmetry.space_group_name_H-M   'P 1'
#
loop_
_entity.id
_entity.type
_entity.pdbx_description
1 polymer ?
#
loop_
_entity_poly.entity_id
_entity_poly.type
_entity_poly.pdbx_seq_one_letter_code
_entity_poly.pdbx_strand_id
1 'polypeptide(L)'
;MVKRLNTTLPDPLAAYVGEITGKGALYESPGEFIRDLVRRHMERSQNRERADVQALLSQSLRENSYEEWTSKDMDDARRAATE
;
A
#
# COMPACT_ATOMS: atom_id res chain seq x y z
N MET A 1 -0.34 8.57 22.83
CA MET A 1 -0.92 9.93 22.74
C MET A 1 -1.77 10.00 21.48
N VAL A 2 -3.05 10.36 21.58
CA VAL A 2 -3.93 10.45 20.39
C VAL A 2 -3.74 11.83 19.75
N LYS A 3 -3.35 11.87 18.47
CA LYS A 3 -3.23 13.12 17.70
C LYS A 3 -4.57 13.43 17.04
N ARG A 4 -5.10 14.64 17.24
CA ARG A 4 -6.32 15.08 16.56
C ARG A 4 -5.99 15.56 15.16
N LEU A 5 -6.78 15.14 14.18
CA LEU A 5 -6.75 15.61 12.81
C LEU A 5 -8.08 16.29 12.51
N ASN A 6 -8.02 17.53 12.03
CA ASN A 6 -9.19 18.23 11.51
C ASN A 6 -9.18 18.08 9.98
N THR A 7 -10.25 17.54 9.42
CA THR A 7 -10.37 17.31 7.98
C THR A 7 -11.81 17.56 7.54
N THR A 8 -11.97 18.00 6.30
CA THR A 8 -13.26 18.23 5.66
C THR A 8 -13.50 17.16 4.61
N LEU A 9 -14.72 16.64 4.59
CA LEU A 9 -15.19 15.70 3.58
C LEU A 9 -16.05 16.46 2.56
N PRO A 10 -15.93 16.15 1.26
CA PRO A 10 -16.91 16.55 0.26
C PRO A 10 -18.33 16.13 0.64
N ASP A 11 -19.32 16.92 0.25
CA ASP A 11 -20.72 16.72 0.62
C ASP A 11 -21.25 15.29 0.37
N PRO A 12 -20.96 14.62 -0.77
CA PRO A 12 -21.43 13.25 -0.99
C PRO A 12 -20.86 12.25 0.02
N LEU A 13 -19.59 12.43 0.43
CA LEU A 13 -18.95 11.57 1.42
C LEU A 13 -19.46 11.86 2.82
N ALA A 14 -19.69 13.14 3.15
CA ALA A 14 -20.27 13.52 4.42
C ALA A 14 -21.69 12.96 4.60
N ALA A 15 -22.52 13.00 3.54
CA ALA A 15 -23.87 12.41 3.55
C ALA A 15 -23.82 10.90 3.83
N TYR A 16 -23.00 10.16 3.08
CA TYR A 16 -22.83 8.72 3.29
C TYR A 16 -22.36 8.38 4.71
N VAL A 17 -21.35 9.11 5.22
CA VAL A 17 -20.86 8.89 6.60
C VAL A 17 -21.96 9.17 7.61
N GLY A 18 -22.80 10.18 7.38
CA GLY A 18 -23.97 10.47 8.20
C GLY A 18 -25.01 9.35 8.23
N GLU A 19 -25.22 8.64 7.12
CA GLU A 19 -26.17 7.52 7.05
C GLU A 19 -25.71 6.28 7.82
N ILE A 20 -24.40 6.02 7.83
CA ILE A 20 -23.82 4.82 8.47
C ILE A 20 -23.35 5.06 9.91
N THR A 21 -23.48 6.30 10.43
CA THR A 21 -23.06 6.68 11.78
C THR A 21 -24.20 7.21 12.62
N GLY A 22 -24.25 6.84 13.90
CA GLY A 22 -25.31 7.25 14.82
C GLY A 22 -25.72 6.16 15.80
N LYS A 23 -26.68 6.46 16.67
CA LYS A 23 -27.17 5.48 17.67
C LYS A 23 -27.89 4.33 16.97
N GLY A 24 -27.37 3.11 17.12
CA GLY A 24 -27.89 1.91 16.49
C GLY A 24 -27.45 1.70 15.03
N ALA A 25 -26.56 2.55 14.51
CA ALA A 25 -25.95 2.38 13.20
C ALA A 25 -24.70 1.50 13.27
N LEU A 26 -24.04 1.29 12.13
CA LEU A 26 -22.82 0.47 12.03
C LEU A 26 -21.63 1.04 12.81
N TYR A 27 -21.57 2.37 12.94
CA TYR A 27 -20.57 3.08 13.73
C TYR A 27 -21.23 4.09 14.66
N GLU A 28 -20.69 4.27 15.86
CA GLU A 28 -21.23 5.23 16.82
C GLU A 28 -20.90 6.68 16.45
N SER A 29 -19.80 6.90 15.73
CA SER A 29 -19.37 8.24 15.31
C SER A 29 -18.66 8.23 13.96
N PRO A 30 -18.71 9.35 13.20
CA PRO A 30 -17.90 9.53 11.99
C PRO A 30 -16.40 9.26 12.21
N GLY A 31 -15.87 9.69 13.35
CA GLY A 31 -14.46 9.49 13.68
C GLY A 31 -14.10 8.00 13.86
N GLU A 32 -15.03 7.17 14.31
CA GLU A 32 -14.83 5.73 14.40
C GLU A 32 -14.76 5.08 13.00
N PHE A 33 -15.71 5.43 12.13
CA PHE A 33 -15.70 4.98 10.74
C PHE A 33 -14.38 5.35 10.03
N ILE A 34 -13.94 6.59 10.16
CA ILE A 34 -12.69 7.06 9.52
C ILE A 34 -11.48 6.32 10.08
N ARG A 35 -11.40 6.07 11.39
CA ARG A 35 -10.31 5.29 11.98
C ARG A 35 -10.29 3.87 11.43
N ASP A 36 -11.45 3.22 11.33
CA ASP A 36 -11.55 1.88 10.81
C ASP A 36 -11.18 1.82 9.31
N LEU A 37 -11.63 2.81 8.52
CA LEU A 37 -11.28 2.94 7.12
C LEU A 37 -9.76 3.08 6.92
N VAL A 38 -9.10 3.95 7.70
CA VAL A 38 -7.65 4.13 7.66
C VAL A 38 -6.93 2.84 8.05
N ARG A 39 -7.38 2.16 9.11
CA ARG A 39 -6.81 0.86 9.52
C ARG A 39 -6.88 -0.17 8.39
N ARG A 40 -8.04 -0.35 7.77
CA ARG A 40 -8.22 -1.28 6.63
C ARG A 40 -7.36 -0.88 5.43
N HIS A 41 -7.20 0.42 5.18
CA HIS A 41 -6.30 0.89 4.12
C HIS A 41 -4.84 0.52 4.43
N MET A 42 -4.36 0.77 5.65
CA MET A 42 -3.01 0.40 6.07
C MET A 42 -2.76 -1.11 5.95
N GLU A 43 -3.69 -1.93 6.42
CA GLU A 43 -3.59 -3.40 6.32
C GLU A 43 -3.49 -3.86 4.86
N ARG A 44 -4.32 -3.30 3.97
CA ARG A 44 -4.27 -3.63 2.53
C ARG A 44 -2.97 -3.19 1.88
N SER A 45 -2.48 -1.99 2.18
CA SER A 45 -1.23 -1.49 1.61
C SER A 45 -0.04 -2.34 2.05
N GLN A 46 0.06 -2.69 3.33
CA GLN A 46 1.12 -3.56 3.85
C GLN A 46 1.06 -4.97 3.24
N ASN A 47 -0.14 -5.53 3.10
CA ASN A 47 -0.31 -6.84 2.48
C ASN A 47 0.05 -6.81 0.99
N ARG A 48 -0.25 -5.71 0.29
CA ARG A 48 0.14 -5.53 -1.11
C ARG A 48 1.64 -5.44 -1.27
N GLU A 49 2.32 -4.62 -0.46
CA GLU A 49 3.79 -4.53 -0.47
C GLU A 49 4.44 -5.90 -0.22
N ARG A 50 3.93 -6.67 0.74
CA ARG A 50 4.42 -8.04 1.00
C ARG A 50 4.21 -8.97 -0.18
N ALA A 51 3.04 -8.91 -0.82
CA ALA A 51 2.73 -9.72 -1.98
C ALA A 51 3.63 -9.36 -3.17
N ASP A 52 3.87 -8.07 -3.40
CA ASP A 52 4.74 -7.58 -4.46
C ASP A 52 6.20 -8.03 -4.23
N VAL A 53 6.70 -7.93 -2.99
CA VAL A 53 8.04 -8.44 -2.62
C VAL A 53 8.14 -9.96 -2.83
N GLN A 54 7.12 -10.73 -2.42
CA GLN A 54 7.11 -12.18 -2.64
C GLN A 54 7.05 -12.54 -4.13
N ALA A 55 6.30 -11.79 -4.92
CA ALA A 55 6.22 -11.98 -6.37
C ALA A 55 7.58 -11.73 -7.03
N LEU A 56 8.24 -10.61 -6.70
CA LEU A 56 9.58 -10.28 -7.20
C LEU A 56 10.61 -11.33 -6.80
N LEU A 57 10.59 -11.80 -5.54
CA LEU A 57 11.48 -12.87 -5.09
C LEU A 57 11.22 -14.17 -5.84
N SER A 58 9.96 -14.56 -6.01
CA SER A 58 9.58 -15.79 -6.71
C SER A 58 9.98 -15.75 -8.19
N GLN A 59 9.83 -14.59 -8.82
CA GLN A 59 10.30 -14.36 -10.18
C GLN A 59 11.82 -14.48 -10.26
N SER A 60 12.55 -13.80 -9.37
CA SER A 60 14.01 -13.86 -9.31
C SER A 60 14.51 -15.30 -9.11
N LEU A 61 13.93 -16.08 -8.19
CA LEU A 61 14.32 -17.48 -7.98
C LEU A 61 14.11 -18.37 -9.20
N ARG A 62 13.18 -18.02 -10.10
CA ARG A 62 12.90 -18.79 -11.33
C ARG A 62 13.76 -18.35 -12.51
N GLU A 63 13.98 -17.05 -12.64
CA GLU A 63 14.55 -16.43 -13.83
C GLU A 63 16.02 -16.06 -13.67
N ASN A 64 16.53 -15.98 -12.44
CA ASN A 64 17.91 -15.56 -12.20
C ASN A 64 18.89 -16.68 -12.54
N SER A 65 19.92 -16.32 -13.30
CA SER A 65 21.10 -17.18 -13.48
C SER A 65 22.02 -16.96 -12.29
N TYR A 66 22.36 -18.04 -11.58
CA TYR A 66 23.32 -18.00 -10.47
C TYR A 66 24.78 -18.10 -10.95
N GLU A 67 25.03 -17.89 -12.25
CA GLU A 67 26.38 -17.80 -12.79
C GLU A 67 27.13 -16.59 -12.19
N GLU A 68 28.42 -16.77 -11.94
CA GLU A 68 29.25 -15.69 -11.39
C GLU A 68 29.35 -14.54 -12.40
N TRP A 69 29.02 -13.34 -11.94
CA TRP A 69 29.18 -12.14 -12.75
C TRP A 69 30.66 -11.85 -12.98
N THR A 70 31.07 -11.80 -14.24
CA THR A 70 32.43 -11.46 -14.64
C THR A 70 32.57 -9.95 -14.87
N SER A 71 33.82 -9.46 -14.99
CA SER A 71 34.08 -8.06 -15.35
C SER A 71 33.50 -7.70 -16.71
N LYS A 72 33.42 -8.67 -17.63
CA LYS A 72 32.85 -8.48 -18.97
C LYS A 72 31.35 -8.24 -18.90
N ASP A 73 30.63 -8.99 -18.06
CA ASP A 73 29.18 -8.82 -17.87
C ASP A 73 28.85 -7.43 -17.30
N MET A 74 29.69 -6.94 -16.39
CA MET A 74 29.57 -5.58 -15.84
C MET A 74 29.81 -4.48 -16.87
N ASP A 75 30.79 -4.66 -17.75
CA ASP A 75 31.10 -3.70 -18.82
C ASP A 75 30.04 -3.71 -19.93
N ASP A 76 29.44 -4.87 -20.21
CA ASP A 76 28.33 -5.02 -21.15
C ASP A 76 27.04 -4.39 -20.58
N ALA A 77 26.75 -4.57 -19.29
CA ALA A 77 25.63 -3.92 -18.61
C ALA A 77 25.76 -2.39 -18.59
N ARG A 78 26.97 -1.85 -18.34
CA ARG A 78 27.19 -0.40 -18.39
C ARG A 78 26.96 0.17 -19.78
N ARG A 79 27.41 -0.52 -20.84
CA ARG A 79 27.19 -0.10 -22.23
C ARG A 79 25.71 -0.06 -22.57
N ALA A 80 24.96 -1.12 -22.23
CA ALA A 80 23.52 -1.21 -22.46
C ALA A 80 22.70 -0.14 -21.70
N ALA A 81 23.20 0.38 -20.57
CA ALA A 81 22.54 1.44 -19.83
C ALA A 81 22.80 2.85 -20.39
N THR A 82 23.79 3.00 -21.28
CA THR A 82 24.17 4.28 -21.89
C THR A 82 23.69 4.47 -23.32
N GLU A 83 23.14 3.43 -23.96
CA GLU A 83 22.46 3.47 -25.26
C GLU A 83 20.96 3.77 -25.11
#